data_AF-A0A7W0MAP5-F1
#
_entry.id   AF-A0A7W0MAP5-F1
#
_cell.length_a   1.000
_cell.length_b   1.000
_cell.length_c   1.000
_cell.angle_alpha   90.00
_cell.angle_beta   90.00
_cell.angle_gamma   90.00
#
_symmetry.space_group_name_H-M   'P 1'
#
loop_
_entity.id
_entity.type
_entity.pdbx_description
1 polymer ?
#
loop_
_entity_poly.entity_id
_entity_poly.type
_entity_poly.pdbx_seq_one_letter_code
_entity_poly.pdbx_strand_id
1 'polypeptide(L)'
;MQADDTFHYQRTQLRLAVRHAPGHELIAMIEIVSTGNKDRAAAVETFVQKAVDVIQAGVHMQVIDLFSPGRHDPNGPHDLIWSHFGETYTPPVAKPLIAVSYQSGAFPTAYLEPLAVGDPLPTMPLFLTPDRYINVPLEPSYDTAWRGMPRFWQAVVEGKEPPPDI
;
A
#
# COMPACT_ATOMS: atom_id res chain seq x y z
N MET A 1 15.29 25.46 11.23
CA MET A 1 13.88 25.46 11.66
C MET A 1 13.08 25.15 10.42
N GLN A 2 12.85 23.85 10.17
CA GLN A 2 12.36 23.35 8.89
C GLN A 2 11.61 22.05 9.19
N ALA A 3 10.33 22.17 9.51
CA ALA A 3 9.37 21.08 9.70
C ALA A 3 8.01 21.71 10.06
N ASP A 4 7.27 22.23 9.07
CA ASP A 4 5.85 22.54 9.31
C ASP A 4 4.94 22.44 8.06
N ASP A 5 5.47 22.15 6.86
CA ASP A 5 4.63 22.01 5.65
C ASP A 5 4.10 20.60 5.38
N THR A 6 4.51 19.60 6.17
CA THR A 6 4.03 18.21 6.00
C THR A 6 2.58 18.03 6.51
N PHE A 7 1.94 19.07 7.08
CA PHE A 7 0.84 18.90 8.03
C PHE A 7 -0.58 18.67 7.47
N HIS A 8 -0.81 18.71 6.15
CA HIS A 8 -2.16 18.48 5.59
C HIS A 8 -2.34 17.28 4.65
N TYR A 9 -1.25 16.59 4.25
CA TYR A 9 -1.34 15.35 3.45
C TYR A 9 -1.18 14.05 4.25
N GLN A 10 -1.01 14.15 5.58
CA GLN A 10 -0.67 13.02 6.46
C GLN A 10 -1.85 12.07 6.80
N ARG A 11 -3.07 12.33 6.34
CA ARG A 11 -4.28 11.61 6.83
C ARG A 11 -5.23 11.07 5.76
N THR A 12 -4.86 11.11 4.49
CA THR A 12 -5.69 10.47 3.45
C THR A 12 -5.25 9.03 3.28
N GLN A 13 -5.77 8.12 4.10
CA GLN A 13 -5.68 6.68 3.80
C GLN A 13 -6.51 6.41 2.53
N LEU A 14 -5.82 6.10 1.43
CA LEU A 14 -6.46 5.71 0.17
C LEU A 14 -6.70 4.19 0.20
N ARG A 15 -7.97 3.83 0.37
CA ARG A 15 -8.43 2.44 0.43
C ARG A 15 -9.54 2.23 -0.59
N LEU A 16 -9.42 1.15 -1.35
CA LEU A 16 -10.48 0.70 -2.25
C LEU A 16 -11.04 -0.62 -1.73
N ALA A 17 -12.36 -0.68 -1.57
CA ALA A 17 -13.08 -1.88 -1.15
C ALA A 17 -13.80 -2.49 -2.36
N VAL A 18 -13.54 -3.76 -2.63
CA VAL A 18 -14.26 -4.53 -3.65
C VAL A 18 -15.28 -5.41 -2.95
N ARG A 19 -16.54 -5.24 -3.35
CA ARG A 19 -17.66 -6.00 -2.80
C ARG A 19 -18.26 -6.89 -3.87
N HIS A 20 -18.65 -8.10 -3.49
CA HIS A 20 -19.49 -8.94 -4.31
C HIS A 20 -20.85 -8.24 -4.47
N ALA A 21 -21.33 -8.08 -5.71
CA ALA A 21 -22.51 -7.28 -5.99
C ALA A 21 -23.78 -7.85 -5.31
N PRO A 22 -24.05 -9.16 -5.39
CA PRO A 22 -25.04 -9.79 -4.51
C PRO A 22 -24.59 -9.74 -3.04
N GLY A 23 -25.43 -9.17 -2.18
CA GLY A 23 -25.22 -9.18 -0.72
C GLY A 23 -24.19 -8.18 -0.19
N HIS A 24 -23.45 -7.49 -1.07
CA HIS A 24 -22.46 -6.46 -0.70
C HIS A 24 -21.35 -6.94 0.24
N GLU A 25 -21.04 -8.24 0.23
CA GLU A 25 -19.95 -8.80 1.01
C GLU A 25 -18.60 -8.23 0.55
N LEU A 26 -17.73 -7.89 1.49
CA LEU A 26 -16.38 -7.42 1.19
C LEU A 26 -15.52 -8.63 0.81
N ILE A 27 -15.01 -8.66 -0.42
CA ILE A 27 -14.23 -9.80 -0.93
C ILE A 27 -12.76 -9.45 -1.17
N ALA A 28 -12.46 -8.19 -1.45
CA ALA A 28 -11.09 -7.74 -1.61
C ALA A 28 -10.88 -6.28 -1.18
N MET A 29 -9.64 -5.93 -0.84
CA MET A 29 -9.24 -4.58 -0.47
C MET A 29 -7.92 -4.21 -1.16
N ILE A 30 -7.80 -2.97 -1.64
CA ILE A 30 -6.51 -2.37 -2.01
C ILE A 30 -6.21 -1.27 -1.00
N GLU A 31 -5.00 -1.28 -0.46
CA GLU A 31 -4.53 -0.27 0.47
C GLU A 31 -3.19 0.30 0.01
N ILE A 32 -3.15 1.62 -0.17
CA ILE A 32 -1.93 2.37 -0.44
C ILE A 32 -1.41 2.86 0.90
N VAL A 33 -0.20 2.44 1.27
CA VAL A 33 0.46 2.87 2.51
C VAL A 33 0.72 4.37 2.42
N SER A 34 0.54 5.07 3.54
CA SER A 34 0.89 6.48 3.70
C SER A 34 2.00 6.63 4.73
N THR A 35 2.71 7.76 4.73
CA THR A 35 3.72 8.06 5.76
C THR A 35 3.16 8.01 7.18
N GLY A 36 1.90 8.43 7.37
CA GLY A 36 1.19 8.34 8.65
C GLY A 36 0.90 6.92 9.13
N ASN A 37 1.01 5.90 8.27
CA ASN A 37 0.99 4.49 8.70
C ASN A 37 2.31 4.04 9.34
N LYS A 38 3.39 4.78 9.10
CA LYS A 38 4.77 4.41 9.47
C LYS A 38 5.39 5.37 10.51
N ASP A 39 4.67 6.44 10.87
CA ASP A 39 5.18 7.57 11.65
C ASP A 39 5.48 7.25 13.12
N ARG A 40 4.76 6.29 13.71
CA ARG A 40 4.91 5.83 15.10
C ARG A 40 4.58 4.34 15.21
N ALA A 41 5.14 3.68 16.22
CA ALA A 41 4.90 2.25 16.48
C ALA A 41 3.41 1.88 16.51
N ALA A 42 2.58 2.66 17.20
CA ALA A 42 1.14 2.42 17.28
C ALA A 42 0.42 2.53 15.92
N ALA A 43 0.90 3.37 14.99
CA ALA A 43 0.33 3.46 13.64
C ALA A 43 0.66 2.23 12.81
N VAL A 44 1.91 1.76 12.89
CA VAL A 44 2.36 0.52 12.24
C VAL A 44 1.55 -0.66 12.77
N GLU A 45 1.45 -0.80 14.09
CA GLU A 45 0.66 -1.85 14.74
C GLU A 45 -0.81 -1.83 14.29
N THR A 46 -1.43 -0.65 14.26
CA THR A 46 -2.82 -0.49 13.79
C THR A 46 -2.98 -0.92 12.34
N PHE A 47 -2.04 -0.55 11.47
CA PHE A 47 -2.05 -0.92 10.06
C PHE A 47 -1.87 -2.44 9.88
N VAL A 48 -0.88 -3.02 10.55
CA VAL A 48 -0.56 -4.45 10.50
C VAL A 48 -1.73 -5.28 11.02
N GLN A 49 -2.27 -4.95 12.20
CA GLN A 49 -3.39 -5.69 12.78
C GLN A 49 -4.61 -5.66 11.85
N LYS A 50 -4.92 -4.49 11.28
CA LYS A 50 -6.00 -4.38 10.31
C LYS A 50 -5.78 -5.29 9.09
N ALA A 51 -4.58 -5.32 8.53
CA ALA A 51 -4.28 -6.17 7.38
C ALA A 51 -4.43 -7.65 7.74
N VAL A 52 -3.95 -8.06 8.92
CA VAL A 52 -4.11 -9.42 9.45
C VAL A 52 -5.59 -9.77 9.61
N ASP A 53 -6.39 -8.90 10.25
CA ASP A 53 -7.83 -9.12 10.46
C ASP A 53 -8.57 -9.30 9.12
N VAL A 54 -8.24 -8.47 8.11
CA VAL A 54 -8.83 -8.57 6.77
C VAL A 54 -8.50 -9.92 6.13
N ILE A 55 -7.24 -10.33 6.14
CA ILE A 55 -6.81 -11.59 5.53
C ILE A 55 -7.41 -12.80 6.28
N GLN A 56 -7.43 -12.77 7.61
CA GLN A 56 -8.03 -13.82 8.44
C GLN A 56 -9.55 -13.93 8.27
N ALA A 57 -10.23 -12.82 8.01
CA ALA A 57 -11.66 -12.81 7.68
C ALA A 57 -11.98 -13.36 6.28
N GLY A 58 -10.98 -13.88 5.55
CA GLY A 58 -11.16 -14.41 4.20
C GLY A 58 -11.19 -13.34 3.11
N VAL A 59 -10.92 -12.07 3.43
CA VAL A 59 -10.90 -10.97 2.45
C VAL A 59 -9.52 -10.88 1.81
N HIS A 60 -9.46 -10.92 0.48
CA HIS A 60 -8.21 -10.75 -0.26
C HIS A 60 -7.68 -9.33 -0.11
N MET A 61 -6.36 -9.13 -0.10
CA MET A 61 -5.82 -7.80 0.17
C MET A 61 -4.61 -7.50 -0.71
N GLN A 62 -4.55 -6.29 -1.26
CA GLN A 62 -3.36 -5.76 -1.91
C GLN A 62 -2.82 -4.60 -1.09
N VAL A 63 -1.53 -4.61 -0.79
CA VAL A 63 -0.82 -3.53 -0.10
C VAL A 63 0.26 -2.98 -1.03
N ILE A 64 0.26 -1.66 -1.20
CA ILE A 64 1.25 -0.95 -2.02
C ILE A 64 2.01 -0.01 -1.07
N ASP A 65 3.27 -0.36 -0.78
CA ASP A 65 4.16 0.44 0.06
C ASP A 65 5.32 1.00 -0.77
N LEU A 66 5.19 2.27 -1.14
CA LEU A 66 6.20 3.01 -1.90
C LEU A 66 7.08 3.88 -0.98
N PHE A 67 7.04 3.65 0.32
CA PHE A 67 7.89 4.33 1.29
C PHE A 67 8.98 3.39 1.81
N SER A 68 10.20 3.91 1.93
CA SER A 68 11.31 3.15 2.53
C SER A 68 10.94 2.61 3.92
N PRO A 69 11.48 1.44 4.32
CA PRO A 69 11.36 0.94 5.69
C PRO A 69 11.79 1.98 6.71
N GLY A 70 11.02 2.10 7.79
CA GLY A 70 11.21 3.10 8.83
C GLY A 70 11.71 2.50 10.14
N ARG A 71 11.84 3.37 11.15
CA ARG A 71 12.22 2.98 12.52
C ARG A 71 11.28 1.94 13.14
N HIS A 72 10.01 2.00 12.80
CA HIS A 72 8.95 1.20 13.42
C HIS A 72 8.59 -0.06 12.60
N ASP A 73 9.15 -0.19 11.41
CA ASP A 73 8.94 -1.26 10.45
C ASP A 73 10.24 -1.49 9.65
N PRO A 74 11.33 -1.97 10.28
CA PRO A 74 12.66 -1.99 9.67
C PRO A 74 12.76 -2.86 8.41
N ASN A 75 11.86 -3.83 8.23
CA ASN A 75 11.74 -4.66 7.03
C ASN A 75 10.46 -4.36 6.22
N GLY A 76 9.76 -3.27 6.57
CA GLY A 76 8.49 -2.88 5.98
C GLY A 76 7.25 -3.56 6.59
N PRO A 77 6.04 -3.09 6.27
CA PRO A 77 4.80 -3.63 6.81
C PRO A 77 4.52 -5.07 6.41
N HIS A 78 5.00 -5.52 5.24
CA HIS A 78 4.79 -6.91 4.80
C HIS A 78 5.45 -7.92 5.74
N ASP A 79 6.69 -7.70 6.18
CA ASP A 79 7.36 -8.58 7.16
C ASP A 79 6.55 -8.72 8.44
N LEU A 80 6.05 -7.59 8.96
CA LEU A 80 5.23 -7.56 10.17
C LEU A 80 3.90 -8.29 9.98
N ILE A 81 3.22 -8.09 8.84
CA ILE A 81 1.98 -8.82 8.52
C ILE A 81 2.27 -10.31 8.38
N TRP A 82 3.30 -10.67 7.63
CA TRP A 82 3.63 -12.06 7.31
C TRP A 82 4.05 -12.86 8.54
N SER A 83 4.69 -12.19 9.50
CA SER A 83 5.06 -12.78 10.80
C SER A 83 3.86 -13.31 11.58
N HIS A 84 2.66 -12.72 11.41
CA HIS A 84 1.42 -13.23 12.04
C HIS A 84 0.94 -14.55 11.44
N PHE A 85 1.42 -14.89 10.24
CA PHE A 85 1.15 -16.16 9.56
C PHE A 85 2.32 -17.16 9.69
N GLY A 86 3.31 -16.84 10.54
CA GLY A 86 4.41 -17.75 10.88
C GLY A 86 5.64 -17.68 9.97
N GLU A 87 5.70 -16.68 9.08
CA GLU A 87 6.79 -16.50 8.12
C GLU A 87 7.40 -15.10 8.23
N THR A 88 8.69 -14.95 7.95
CA THR A 88 9.38 -13.66 7.96
C THR A 88 9.83 -13.27 6.57
N TYR A 89 10.02 -11.97 6.37
CA TYR A 89 10.49 -11.41 5.11
C TYR A 89 11.56 -10.34 5.35
N THR A 90 12.65 -10.43 4.60
CA THR A 90 13.66 -9.38 4.56
C THR A 90 13.72 -8.79 3.15
N PRO A 91 13.44 -7.48 2.98
CA PRO A 91 13.50 -6.87 1.66
C PRO A 91 14.92 -6.85 1.10
N PRO A 92 15.09 -7.06 -0.22
CA PRO A 92 16.37 -6.82 -0.88
C PRO A 92 16.79 -5.36 -0.68
N VAL A 93 18.06 -5.14 -0.28
CA VAL A 93 18.59 -3.79 -0.03
C VAL A 93 18.39 -2.85 -1.22
N ALA A 94 18.55 -3.36 -2.44
CA ALA A 94 18.39 -2.58 -3.67
C ALA A 94 16.93 -2.28 -4.04
N LYS A 95 15.96 -3.03 -3.48
CA LYS A 95 14.54 -2.94 -3.80
C LYS A 95 13.69 -3.01 -2.53
N PRO A 96 13.75 -1.98 -1.67
CA PRO A 96 13.14 -2.01 -0.34
C PRO A 96 11.64 -1.68 -0.33
N LEU A 97 11.10 -1.19 -1.45
CA LEU A 97 9.67 -0.88 -1.60
C LEU A 97 8.94 -2.14 -2.07
N ILE A 98 7.62 -2.21 -1.88
CA ILE A 98 6.88 -3.42 -2.24
C ILE A 98 5.50 -3.12 -2.82
N ALA A 99 5.07 -4.00 -3.72
CA ALA A 99 3.67 -4.27 -3.94
C ALA A 99 3.41 -5.74 -3.59
N VAL A 100 2.39 -6.01 -2.77
CA VAL A 100 2.04 -7.37 -2.36
C VAL A 100 0.55 -7.61 -2.51
N SER A 101 0.20 -8.79 -3.02
CA SER A 101 -1.18 -9.27 -3.09
C SER A 101 -1.34 -10.53 -2.26
N TYR A 102 -2.14 -10.46 -1.22
CA TYR A 102 -2.50 -11.54 -0.33
C TYR A 102 -3.76 -12.23 -0.84
N GLN A 103 -3.60 -13.48 -1.26
CA GLN A 103 -4.71 -14.41 -1.40
C GLN A 103 -5.06 -14.97 -0.02
N SER A 104 -6.18 -14.53 0.55
CA SER A 104 -6.74 -15.08 1.79
C SER A 104 -7.12 -16.56 1.66
N GLY A 105 -7.17 -17.24 2.80
CA GLY A 105 -7.47 -18.66 2.94
C GLY A 105 -7.02 -19.18 4.31
N ALA A 106 -7.21 -20.47 4.56
CA ALA A 106 -6.71 -21.11 5.80
C ALA A 106 -5.19 -20.96 5.95
N PHE A 107 -4.48 -20.98 4.82
CA PHE A 107 -3.07 -20.66 4.68
C PHE A 107 -2.95 -19.60 3.59
N PRO A 108 -2.84 -18.31 3.94
CA PRO A 108 -2.80 -17.26 2.94
C PRO A 108 -1.52 -17.37 2.10
N THR A 109 -1.57 -16.86 0.87
CA THR A 109 -0.41 -16.78 -0.03
C THR A 109 -0.13 -15.33 -0.37
N ALA A 110 1.13 -14.91 -0.29
CA ALA A 110 1.58 -13.58 -0.69
C ALA A 110 2.27 -13.61 -2.06
N TYR A 111 1.76 -12.81 -2.99
CA TYR A 111 2.38 -12.54 -4.29
C TYR A 111 3.07 -11.18 -4.20
N LEU A 112 4.38 -11.19 -4.05
CA LEU A 112 5.20 -10.05 -3.68
C LEU A 112 6.12 -9.63 -4.84
N GLU A 113 6.11 -8.33 -5.14
CA GLU A 113 7.04 -7.68 -6.07
C GLU A 113 7.87 -6.61 -5.34
N PRO A 114 9.17 -6.85 -5.11
CA PRO A 114 10.10 -5.83 -4.59
C PRO A 114 10.40 -4.76 -5.64
N LEU A 115 10.45 -3.50 -5.20
CA LEU A 115 10.59 -2.31 -6.05
C LEU A 115 11.63 -1.33 -5.48
N ALA A 116 12.18 -0.49 -6.35
CA ALA A 116 12.98 0.67 -5.99
C ALA A 116 12.41 1.94 -6.63
N VAL A 117 12.83 3.11 -6.12
CA VAL A 117 12.54 4.37 -6.80
C VAL A 117 13.12 4.34 -8.21
N GLY A 118 12.29 4.67 -9.21
CA GLY A 118 12.63 4.64 -10.62
C GLY A 118 12.22 3.36 -11.35
N ASP A 119 11.84 2.30 -10.62
CA ASP A 119 11.17 1.14 -11.23
C ASP A 119 9.74 1.53 -11.67
N PRO A 120 9.24 0.99 -12.79
CA PRO A 120 7.82 1.09 -13.13
C PRO A 120 6.98 0.29 -12.13
N LEU A 121 5.78 0.79 -11.78
CA LEU A 121 4.87 0.05 -10.92
C LEU A 121 4.34 -1.22 -11.61
N PRO A 122 4.36 -2.38 -10.94
CA PRO A 122 4.00 -3.65 -11.56
C PRO A 122 2.48 -3.75 -11.79
N THR A 123 2.09 -4.65 -12.69
CA THR A 123 0.71 -5.14 -12.72
C THR A 123 0.56 -6.25 -11.69
N MET A 124 -0.31 -6.07 -10.71
CA MET A 124 -0.47 -7.00 -9.58
C MET A 124 -1.83 -7.70 -9.61
N PRO A 125 -1.93 -8.99 -9.20
CA PRO A 125 -3.21 -9.69 -9.13
C PRO A 125 -4.03 -9.21 -7.92
N LEU A 126 -5.27 -8.79 -8.12
CA LEU A 126 -6.26 -8.66 -7.04
C LEU A 126 -7.20 -9.86 -7.07
N PHE A 127 -7.04 -10.75 -6.09
CA PHE A 127 -7.89 -11.92 -5.93
C PHE A 127 -9.32 -11.51 -5.55
N LEU A 128 -10.29 -12.19 -6.15
CA LEU A 128 -11.73 -12.03 -5.89
C LEU A 128 -12.31 -13.29 -5.25
N THR A 129 -11.69 -14.43 -5.56
CA THR A 129 -11.90 -15.76 -4.96
C THR A 129 -10.53 -16.48 -4.93
N PRO A 130 -10.41 -17.65 -4.28
CA PRO A 130 -9.16 -18.42 -4.30
C PRO A 130 -8.68 -18.86 -5.71
N ASP A 131 -9.58 -18.90 -6.70
CA ASP A 131 -9.31 -19.36 -8.06
C ASP A 131 -9.40 -18.25 -9.12
N ARG A 132 -9.79 -17.02 -8.73
CA ARG A 132 -10.01 -15.91 -9.66
C ARG A 132 -9.39 -14.62 -9.16
N TYR A 133 -8.67 -13.94 -10.04
CA TYR A 133 -8.15 -12.60 -9.83
C TYR A 133 -8.39 -11.71 -11.05
N ILE A 134 -8.26 -10.40 -10.84
CA ILE A 134 -8.12 -9.42 -11.92
C ILE A 134 -6.74 -8.78 -11.83
N ASN A 135 -6.20 -8.34 -12.97
CA ASN A 135 -4.96 -7.61 -12.99
C ASN A 135 -5.21 -6.14 -12.67
N VAL A 136 -4.48 -5.61 -11.70
CA VAL A 136 -4.46 -4.19 -11.33
C VAL A 136 -3.22 -3.55 -11.97
N PRO A 137 -3.38 -2.76 -13.05
CA PRO A 137 -2.26 -2.13 -13.73
C PRO A 137 -1.85 -0.86 -12.97
N LEU A 138 -0.96 -0.99 -11.98
CA LEU A 138 -0.62 0.11 -11.07
C LEU A 138 -0.02 1.32 -11.82
N GLU A 139 0.95 1.10 -12.71
CA GLU A 139 1.60 2.19 -13.46
C GLU A 139 0.60 2.94 -14.38
N PRO A 140 -0.15 2.28 -15.29
CA PRO A 140 -1.14 3.00 -16.11
C PRO A 140 -2.23 3.71 -15.29
N SER A 141 -2.60 3.15 -14.13
CA SER A 141 -3.58 3.78 -13.22
C SER A 141 -3.02 5.04 -12.59
N TYR A 142 -1.76 5.00 -12.13
CA TYR A 142 -1.04 6.17 -11.62
C TYR A 142 -0.90 7.24 -12.71
N ASP A 143 -0.46 6.89 -13.91
CA ASP A 143 -0.32 7.82 -15.03
C ASP A 143 -1.63 8.53 -15.39
N THR A 144 -2.75 7.81 -15.31
CA THR A 144 -4.07 8.38 -15.55
C THR A 144 -4.46 9.36 -14.46
N ALA A 145 -4.24 8.99 -13.19
CA ALA A 145 -4.50 9.88 -12.05
C ALA A 145 -3.60 11.13 -12.09
N TRP A 146 -2.31 10.96 -12.37
CA TRP A 146 -1.34 12.05 -12.48
C TRP A 146 -1.70 13.04 -13.58
N ARG A 147 -2.09 12.56 -14.76
CA ARG A 147 -2.57 13.42 -15.86
C ARG A 147 -3.81 14.24 -15.49
N GLY A 148 -4.66 13.71 -14.62
CA GLY A 148 -5.83 14.40 -14.08
C GLY A 148 -5.53 15.39 -12.94
N MET A 149 -4.34 15.34 -12.34
CA MET A 149 -3.96 16.23 -11.23
C MET A 149 -3.87 17.69 -11.71
N PRO A 150 -4.36 18.69 -10.95
CA PRO A 150 -4.19 20.10 -11.29
C PRO A 150 -2.71 20.46 -11.49
N ARG A 151 -2.43 21.30 -12.51
CA ARG A 151 -1.05 21.68 -12.90
C ARG A 151 -0.23 22.29 -11.77
N PHE A 152 -0.86 23.07 -10.90
CA PHE A 152 -0.22 23.62 -9.72
C PHE A 152 0.36 22.52 -8.83
N TRP A 153 -0.44 21.50 -8.47
CA TRP A 153 0.02 20.39 -7.65
C TRP A 153 1.04 19.50 -8.36
N GLN A 154 0.96 19.35 -9.68
CA GLN A 154 2.02 18.69 -10.44
C GLN A 154 3.36 19.42 -10.29
N ALA A 155 3.34 20.75 -10.44
CA ALA A 155 4.53 21.58 -10.31
C ALA A 155 5.12 21.54 -8.88
N VAL A 156 4.28 21.50 -7.85
CA VAL A 156 4.74 21.34 -6.46
C VAL A 156 5.46 20.00 -6.26
N VAL A 157 4.88 18.89 -6.71
CA VAL A 157 5.49 17.56 -6.59
C VAL A 157 6.78 17.44 -7.42
N GLU A 158 6.83 18.07 -8.59
CA GLU A 158 8.03 18.13 -9.44
C GLU A 158 9.10 19.11 -8.91
N GLY A 159 8.85 19.80 -7.79
CA GLY A 159 9.78 20.78 -7.20
C GLY A 159 9.92 22.08 -7.99
N LYS A 160 8.97 22.37 -8.89
CA LYS A 160 8.94 23.58 -9.73
C LYS A 160 8.26 24.76 -9.04
N GLU A 161 7.33 24.49 -8.12
CA GLU A 161 6.68 25.49 -7.26
C GLU A 161 6.79 25.08 -5.79
N PRO A 162 6.87 26.04 -4.85
CA PRO A 162 6.76 25.71 -3.43
C PRO A 162 5.33 25.28 -3.09
N PRO A 163 5.13 24.42 -2.07
CA PRO A 163 3.80 24.18 -1.53
C PRO A 163 3.18 25.52 -1.07
N PRO A 164 1.85 25.66 -1.14
CA PRO A 164 1.19 26.88 -0.66
C PRO A 164 1.44 27.05 0.84
N ASP A 165 1.61 28.29 1.29
CA ASP A 165 1.59 28.63 2.73
C ASP A 165 0.18 28.33 3.26
N ILE A 166 0.02 27.32 4.12
CA ILE A 166 -1.26 26.92 4.74
C ILE A 166 -1.27 27.29 6.22
#